data_AF-A0A964EQR6-F1
#
_entry.id   AF-A0A964EQR6-F1
#
_cell.length_a   1.000
_cell.length_b   1.000
_cell.length_c   1.000
_cell.angle_alpha   90.00
_cell.angle_beta   90.00
_cell.angle_gamma   90.00
#
_symmetry.space_group_name_H-M   'P 1'
#
loop_
_entity.id
_entity.type
_entity.pdbx_description
1 polymer ?
#
loop_
_entity_poly.entity_id
_entity_poly.type
_entity_poly.pdbx_seq_one_letter_code
_entity_poly.pdbx_strand_id
1 'polypeptide(L)'
;MLALLFTIFVVGSLLTSTLIFFEAIPAEPVALAIAGGIHLVFAWLFFRAYGAYRSVHRLVHEGRGELFDVASAWRISRERFRGLRQYFRLRRVQGLALCGMAHEALEAATALRRDGKVPPALRASALAAEAEANLLLDQPFWAERSLAEAMTLRGGARDEDVRAVGARLAWVRGDAAAAAESLGALTRAGSFPLTAVTRARNLAWLADALASLGRRDEGAAFAARAARLAPRSYWGRAAARPR
;
A
#
# COMPACT_ATOMS: atom_id res chain seq x y z
N MET A 1 13.09 -9.02 -10.51
CA MET A 1 14.20 -8.08 -10.79
C MET A 1 15.49 -8.47 -10.09
N LEU A 2 15.54 -8.58 -8.75
CA LEU A 2 16.75 -9.03 -8.03
C LEU A 2 17.26 -10.41 -8.47
N ALA A 3 16.35 -11.39 -8.60
CA ALA A 3 16.68 -12.70 -9.15
C ALA A 3 17.23 -12.60 -10.58
N LEU A 4 16.63 -11.77 -11.43
CA LEU A 4 17.11 -11.54 -12.80
C LEU A 4 18.51 -10.91 -12.83
N LEU A 5 18.79 -9.89 -12.00
CA LEU A 5 20.11 -9.27 -11.89
C LEU A 5 21.16 -10.26 -11.35
N PHE A 6 20.78 -11.09 -10.38
CA PHE A 6 21.63 -12.16 -9.85
C PHE A 6 21.93 -13.22 -10.91
N THR A 7 20.90 -13.68 -11.64
CA THR A 7 21.06 -14.66 -12.71
C THR A 7 21.95 -14.13 -13.83
N ILE A 8 21.74 -12.87 -14.27
CA ILE A 8 22.59 -12.24 -15.28
C ILE A 8 24.04 -12.15 -14.80
N PHE A 9 24.26 -11.77 -13.52
CA PHE A 9 25.59 -11.71 -12.94
C PHE A 9 26.25 -13.09 -12.90
N VAL A 10 25.59 -14.11 -12.33
CA VAL A 10 26.13 -15.47 -12.21
C VAL A 10 26.40 -16.09 -13.58
N VAL A 11 25.45 -16.02 -14.50
CA VAL A 11 25.60 -16.57 -15.86
C VAL A 11 26.68 -15.80 -16.63
N GLY A 12 26.73 -14.48 -16.51
CA GLY A 12 27.76 -13.64 -17.12
C GLY A 12 29.16 -13.98 -16.60
N SER A 13 29.32 -14.16 -15.28
CA SER A 13 30.60 -14.57 -14.67
C SER A 13 31.03 -15.96 -15.11
N LEU A 14 30.10 -16.92 -15.12
CA LEU A 14 30.37 -18.29 -15.56
C LEU A 14 30.75 -18.32 -17.05
N LEU A 15 30.03 -17.60 -17.91
CA LEU A 15 30.30 -17.53 -19.34
C LEU A 15 31.66 -16.86 -19.61
N THR A 16 31.96 -15.74 -18.95
CA THR A 16 33.24 -15.04 -19.12
C THR A 16 34.41 -15.92 -18.67
N SER A 17 34.27 -16.60 -17.54
CA SER A 17 35.31 -17.54 -17.04
C SER A 17 35.49 -18.73 -17.97
N THR A 18 34.40 -19.26 -18.53
CA THR A 18 34.41 -20.37 -19.49
C THR A 18 35.08 -19.97 -20.80
N LEU A 19 34.78 -18.79 -21.34
CA LEU A 19 35.38 -18.28 -22.58
C LEU A 19 36.87 -17.98 -22.44
N ILE A 20 37.32 -17.55 -21.27
CA ILE A 20 38.74 -17.40 -20.95
C ILE A 20 39.41 -18.79 -20.85
N PHE A 21 38.77 -19.74 -20.18
CA PHE A 21 39.31 -21.10 -20.01
C PHE A 21 39.47 -21.86 -21.34
N PHE A 22 38.53 -21.69 -22.27
CA PHE A 22 38.60 -22.28 -23.61
C PHE A 22 39.39 -21.44 -24.62
N GLU A 23 40.12 -20.41 -24.17
CA GLU A 23 40.93 -19.50 -25.00
C GLU A 23 40.14 -18.79 -26.12
N ALA A 24 38.80 -18.77 -26.03
CA ALA A 24 37.93 -18.08 -26.98
C ALA A 24 38.00 -16.55 -26.82
N ILE A 25 38.50 -16.07 -25.67
CA ILE A 25 38.86 -14.68 -25.43
C ILE A 25 40.32 -14.66 -24.92
N PRO A 26 41.22 -13.91 -25.58
CA PRO A 26 42.59 -13.79 -25.09
C PRO A 26 42.60 -13.14 -23.70
N ALA A 27 43.29 -13.77 -22.75
CA ALA A 27 43.39 -13.33 -21.36
C ALA A 27 44.31 -12.10 -21.18
N GLU A 28 44.25 -11.16 -22.12
CA GLU A 28 45.04 -9.94 -22.09
C GLU A 28 44.56 -9.00 -20.97
N PRO A 29 45.45 -8.19 -20.38
CA PRO A 29 45.11 -7.29 -19.28
C PRO A 29 43.91 -6.37 -19.57
N VAL A 30 43.74 -5.97 -20.83
CA VAL A 30 42.63 -5.12 -21.29
C VAL A 30 41.29 -5.87 -21.23
N ALA A 31 41.24 -7.13 -21.69
CA ALA A 31 40.02 -7.94 -21.65
C ALA A 31 39.60 -8.24 -20.21
N LEU A 32 40.57 -8.54 -19.34
CA LEU A 32 40.34 -8.74 -17.90
C LEU A 32 39.86 -7.47 -17.19
N ALA A 33 40.42 -6.30 -17.55
CA ALA A 33 39.99 -5.01 -17.00
C ALA A 33 38.54 -4.66 -17.41
N ILE A 34 38.17 -4.90 -18.67
CA ILE A 34 36.81 -4.69 -19.17
C ILE A 34 35.83 -5.63 -18.46
N ALA A 35 36.18 -6.92 -18.36
CA ALA A 35 35.38 -7.90 -17.63
C ALA A 35 35.20 -7.49 -16.16
N GLY A 36 36.28 -7.14 -15.46
CA GLY A 36 36.23 -6.66 -14.08
C GLY A 36 35.36 -5.41 -13.91
N GLY A 37 35.47 -4.44 -14.82
CA GLY A 37 34.63 -3.24 -14.83
C GLY A 37 33.14 -3.54 -14.98
N ILE A 38 32.78 -4.45 -15.89
CA ILE A 38 31.38 -4.90 -16.08
C ILE A 38 30.87 -5.56 -14.79
N HIS A 39 31.65 -6.45 -14.17
CA HIS A 39 31.27 -7.12 -12.93
C HIS A 39 31.10 -6.14 -11.76
N LEU A 40 31.97 -5.14 -11.64
CA LEU A 40 31.84 -4.09 -10.61
C LEU A 40 30.58 -3.25 -10.80
N VAL A 41 30.24 -2.85 -12.03
CA VAL A 41 28.99 -2.13 -12.33
C VAL A 41 27.78 -2.99 -11.98
N PHE A 42 27.79 -4.28 -12.35
CA PHE A 42 26.71 -5.21 -12.00
C PHE A 42 26.58 -5.41 -10.49
N ALA A 43 27.69 -5.65 -9.78
CA ALA A 43 27.71 -5.80 -8.33
C ALA A 43 27.13 -4.55 -7.66
N TRP A 44 27.56 -3.35 -8.09
CA TRP A 44 27.03 -2.09 -7.59
C TRP A 44 25.51 -1.96 -7.81
N LEU A 45 25.02 -2.23 -9.02
CA LEU A 45 23.58 -2.22 -9.33
C LEU A 45 22.80 -3.24 -8.48
N PHE A 46 23.35 -4.44 -8.30
CA PHE A 46 22.77 -5.50 -7.48
C PHE A 46 22.67 -5.07 -6.01
N PHE A 47 23.77 -4.61 -5.40
CA PHE A 47 23.78 -4.17 -4.00
C PHE A 47 22.87 -2.97 -3.77
N ARG A 48 22.81 -2.01 -4.70
CA ARG A 48 21.86 -0.90 -4.65
C ARG A 48 20.40 -1.38 -4.71
N ALA A 49 20.08 -2.31 -5.62
CA ALA A 49 18.75 -2.88 -5.75
C ALA A 49 18.37 -3.71 -4.51
N TYR A 50 19.32 -4.46 -3.96
CA TYR A 50 19.15 -5.29 -2.77
C TYR A 50 18.98 -4.45 -1.50
N GLY A 51 19.76 -3.38 -1.34
CA GLY A 51 19.61 -2.42 -0.25
C GLY A 51 18.26 -1.70 -0.29
N ALA A 52 17.80 -1.32 -1.48
CA ALA A 52 16.45 -0.78 -1.66
C ALA A 52 15.38 -1.81 -1.30
N TYR A 53 15.49 -3.05 -1.78
CA TYR A 53 14.58 -4.15 -1.42
C TYR A 53 14.54 -4.41 0.09
N ARG A 54 15.71 -4.49 0.75
CA ARG A 54 15.81 -4.70 2.20
C ARG A 54 15.19 -3.55 2.99
N SER A 55 15.42 -2.30 2.58
CA SER A 55 14.82 -1.13 3.24
C SER A 55 13.29 -1.13 3.13
N VAL A 56 12.80 -1.50 1.95
CA VAL A 56 11.38 -1.60 1.62
C VAL A 56 10.76 -2.79 2.39
N HIS A 57 11.38 -3.97 2.36
CA HIS A 57 10.96 -5.14 3.15
C HIS A 57 11.00 -4.90 4.67
N ARG A 58 11.98 -4.12 5.15
CA ARG A 58 12.07 -3.68 6.54
C ARG A 58 10.85 -2.84 6.94
N LEU A 59 10.36 -1.94 6.09
CA LEU A 59 9.13 -1.19 6.37
C LEU A 59 7.91 -2.11 6.55
N VAL A 60 7.81 -3.19 5.77
CA VAL A 60 6.74 -4.20 5.94
C VAL A 60 6.87 -4.93 7.27
N HIS A 61 8.07 -5.40 7.61
CA HIS A 61 8.32 -6.08 8.89
C HIS A 61 8.24 -5.17 10.11
N GLU A 62 8.51 -3.88 9.95
CA GLU A 62 8.30 -2.85 10.95
C GLU A 62 6.85 -2.41 11.03
N GLY A 63 5.91 -3.10 10.37
CA GLY A 63 4.49 -2.77 10.41
C GLY A 63 4.16 -1.38 9.85
N ARG A 64 5.11 -0.73 9.17
CA ARG A 64 4.95 0.52 8.43
C ARG A 64 4.52 0.22 6.99
N GLY A 65 3.59 -0.73 6.87
CA GLY A 65 3.10 -1.24 5.58
C GLY A 65 2.49 -0.13 4.73
N GLU A 66 1.90 0.88 5.37
CA GLU A 66 1.40 2.10 4.74
C GLU A 66 2.50 2.89 4.00
N LEU A 67 3.68 3.06 4.62
CA LEU A 67 4.82 3.74 4.00
C LEU A 67 5.48 2.88 2.91
N PHE A 68 5.48 1.57 3.09
CA PHE A 68 5.91 0.62 2.06
C PHE A 68 5.02 0.70 0.81
N ASP A 69 3.70 0.69 1.00
CA ASP A 69 2.73 0.77 -0.09
C ASP A 69 2.90 2.08 -0.85
N VAL A 70 3.11 3.21 -0.17
CA VAL A 70 3.42 4.50 -0.80
C VAL A 70 4.75 4.48 -1.55
N ALA A 71 5.82 4.00 -0.93
CA ALA A 71 7.17 4.02 -1.52
C ALA A 71 7.29 3.08 -2.73
N SER A 72 6.70 1.88 -2.65
CA SER A 72 6.67 0.91 -3.74
C SER A 72 5.78 1.39 -4.88
N ALA A 73 4.58 1.90 -4.58
CA ALA A 73 3.68 2.48 -5.57
C ALA A 73 4.32 3.66 -6.31
N TRP A 74 4.95 4.58 -5.58
CA TRP A 74 5.62 5.73 -6.17
C TRP A 74 6.76 5.29 -7.09
N ARG A 75 7.64 4.39 -6.63
CA ARG A 75 8.75 3.88 -7.43
C ARG A 75 8.27 3.14 -8.68
N ILE A 76 7.32 2.22 -8.54
CA ILE A 76 6.84 1.40 -9.68
C ILE A 76 6.03 2.25 -10.67
N SER A 77 5.30 3.27 -10.21
CA SER A 77 4.59 4.21 -11.10
C SER A 77 5.52 5.06 -11.98
N ARG A 78 6.79 5.22 -11.57
CA ARG A 78 7.85 5.88 -12.34
C ARG A 78 8.56 4.91 -13.29
N GLU A 79 8.48 3.61 -13.05
CA GLU A 79 9.09 2.56 -13.89
C GLU A 79 8.15 2.05 -15.02
N ARG A 80 8.70 1.31 -15.99
CA ARG A 80 8.12 0.97 -17.32
C ARG A 80 6.84 0.10 -17.34
N PHE A 81 6.18 -0.17 -16.21
CA PHE A 81 4.99 -1.04 -16.13
C PHE A 81 3.70 -0.33 -16.58
N ARG A 82 3.62 0.02 -17.87
CA ARG A 82 2.53 0.84 -18.45
C ARG A 82 1.13 0.28 -18.19
N GLY A 83 0.94 -1.05 -18.25
CA GLY A 83 -0.37 -1.69 -18.06
C GLY A 83 -0.89 -1.71 -16.62
N LEU A 84 0.01 -1.63 -15.62
CA LEU A 84 -0.35 -1.68 -14.20
C LEU A 84 -0.22 -0.32 -13.50
N ARG A 85 0.19 0.71 -14.23
CA ARG A 85 0.51 2.05 -13.70
C ARG A 85 -0.64 2.66 -12.88
N GLN A 86 -1.88 2.46 -13.30
CA GLN A 86 -3.06 3.00 -12.62
C GLN A 86 -3.29 2.34 -11.25
N TYR A 87 -3.03 1.03 -11.12
CA TYR A 87 -3.11 0.33 -9.84
C TYR A 87 -2.05 0.84 -8.86
N PHE A 88 -0.82 1.08 -9.33
CA PHE A 88 0.21 1.68 -8.50
C PHE A 88 -0.14 3.12 -8.11
N ARG A 89 -0.68 3.92 -9.03
CA ARG A 89 -1.16 5.26 -8.68
C ARG A 89 -2.27 5.23 -7.64
N LEU A 90 -3.24 4.32 -7.77
CA LEU A 90 -4.28 4.12 -6.75
C LEU A 90 -3.68 3.72 -5.40
N ARG A 91 -2.75 2.76 -5.38
CA ARG A 91 -2.05 2.34 -4.16
C ARG A 91 -1.33 3.49 -3.48
N ARG A 92 -0.75 4.42 -4.25
CA ARG A 92 -0.16 5.65 -3.70
C ARG A 92 -1.22 6.52 -3.01
N VAL A 93 -2.39 6.73 -3.62
CA VAL A 93 -3.48 7.50 -3.02
C VAL A 93 -3.94 6.87 -1.70
N GLN A 94 -4.24 5.57 -1.73
CA GLN A 94 -4.67 4.81 -0.55
C GLN A 94 -3.61 4.82 0.56
N GLY A 95 -2.34 4.61 0.21
CA GLY A 95 -1.22 4.63 1.14
C GLY A 95 -1.02 6.00 1.80
N LEU A 96 -1.12 7.09 1.04
CA LEU A 96 -1.02 8.45 1.58
C LEU A 96 -2.16 8.75 2.56
N ALA A 97 -3.40 8.37 2.22
CA ALA A 97 -4.54 8.50 3.13
C ALA A 97 -4.34 7.66 4.40
N LEU A 98 -3.83 6.42 4.28
CA LEU A 98 -3.50 5.56 5.42
C LEU A 98 -2.43 6.15 6.35
N CYS A 99 -1.50 6.91 5.79
CA CYS A 99 -0.42 7.58 6.55
C CYS A 99 -0.86 8.89 7.19
N GLY A 100 -2.10 9.36 6.97
CA GLY A 100 -2.54 10.68 7.44
C GLY A 100 -2.04 11.85 6.58
N MET A 101 -1.44 11.59 5.41
CA MET A 101 -0.95 12.61 4.49
C MET A 101 -2.09 13.07 3.57
N ALA A 102 -3.08 13.73 4.15
CA ALA A 102 -4.36 13.97 3.51
C ALA A 102 -4.26 14.89 2.28
N HIS A 103 -3.47 15.97 2.35
CA HIS A 103 -3.30 16.89 1.21
C HIS A 103 -2.66 16.19 0.00
N GLU A 104 -1.59 15.42 0.22
CA GLU A 104 -0.91 14.67 -0.82
C GLU A 104 -1.79 13.55 -1.39
N ALA A 105 -2.64 12.94 -0.54
CA ALA A 105 -3.63 11.97 -0.99
C ALA A 105 -4.65 12.62 -1.94
N LEU A 106 -5.17 13.81 -1.62
CA LEU A 106 -6.11 14.55 -2.46
C LEU A 106 -5.48 14.96 -3.81
N GLU A 107 -4.23 15.45 -3.78
CA GLU A 107 -3.49 15.78 -5.00
C GLU A 107 -3.29 14.54 -5.90
N ALA A 108 -2.87 13.42 -5.29
CA ALA A 108 -2.66 12.17 -6.00
C ALA A 108 -3.98 11.60 -6.56
N ALA A 109 -5.08 11.69 -5.81
CA ALA A 109 -6.41 11.27 -6.25
C ALA A 109 -6.86 12.10 -7.46
N THR A 110 -6.72 13.42 -7.38
CA THR A 110 -7.06 14.34 -8.48
C THR A 110 -6.25 14.04 -9.73
N ALA A 111 -4.94 13.83 -9.59
CA ALA A 111 -4.07 13.48 -10.70
C ALA A 111 -4.45 12.13 -11.34
N LEU A 112 -4.87 11.15 -10.54
CA LEU A 112 -5.34 9.85 -11.04
C LEU A 112 -6.66 10.00 -11.80
N ARG A 113 -7.64 10.75 -11.29
CA ARG A 113 -8.95 10.92 -11.95
C ARG A 113 -8.87 11.66 -13.29
N ARG A 114 -7.92 12.59 -13.43
CA ARG A 114 -7.67 13.31 -14.71
C ARG A 114 -7.16 12.38 -15.82
N ASP A 115 -6.60 11.23 -15.46
CA ASP A 115 -6.25 10.18 -16.43
C ASP A 115 -7.53 9.44 -16.84
N GLY A 116 -8.20 9.90 -17.90
CA GLY A 116 -9.51 9.41 -18.36
C GLY A 116 -9.57 7.92 -18.78
N LYS A 117 -8.49 7.16 -18.55
CA LYS A 117 -8.37 5.73 -18.82
C LYS A 117 -8.54 4.86 -17.56
N VAL A 118 -8.87 5.43 -16.41
CA VAL A 118 -8.99 4.68 -15.14
C VAL A 118 -10.30 3.87 -15.10
N PRO A 119 -10.25 2.55 -14.91
CA PRO A 119 -11.43 1.71 -14.74
C PRO A 119 -12.39 2.21 -13.65
N PRO A 120 -13.72 2.06 -13.81
CA PRO A 120 -14.71 2.53 -12.84
C PRO A 120 -14.47 2.06 -11.42
N ALA A 121 -14.07 0.80 -11.23
CA ALA A 121 -13.75 0.25 -9.91
C ALA A 121 -12.57 1.00 -9.24
N LEU A 122 -11.48 1.22 -9.97
CA LEU A 122 -10.33 1.97 -9.45
C LEU A 122 -10.67 3.43 -9.18
N ARG A 123 -11.56 4.02 -9.99
CA ARG A 123 -12.06 5.38 -9.76
C ARG A 123 -12.92 5.44 -8.49
N ALA A 124 -13.75 4.44 -8.22
CA ALA A 124 -14.52 4.34 -6.98
C ALA A 124 -13.61 4.25 -5.76
N SER A 125 -12.58 3.39 -5.78
CA SER A 125 -11.61 3.31 -4.68
C SER A 125 -10.78 4.60 -4.53
N ALA A 126 -10.48 5.31 -5.63
CA ALA A 126 -9.79 6.60 -5.57
C ALA A 126 -10.66 7.69 -4.91
N LEU A 127 -11.96 7.73 -5.24
CA LEU A 127 -12.93 8.62 -4.61
C LEU A 127 -13.17 8.26 -3.13
N ALA A 128 -13.14 6.98 -2.78
CA ALA A 128 -13.19 6.54 -1.38
C ALA A 128 -11.96 7.02 -0.59
N ALA A 129 -10.77 6.93 -1.19
CA ALA A 129 -9.55 7.45 -0.57
C ALA A 129 -9.53 9.00 -0.51
N GLU A 130 -10.14 9.69 -1.49
CA GLU A 130 -10.37 11.13 -1.46
C GLU A 130 -11.32 11.50 -0.30
N ALA A 131 -12.39 10.73 -0.11
CA ALA A 131 -13.30 10.91 1.02
C ALA A 131 -12.60 10.68 2.36
N GLU A 132 -11.76 9.65 2.50
CA GLU A 132 -10.94 9.43 3.69
C GLU A 132 -10.02 10.63 3.98
N ALA A 133 -9.35 11.17 2.96
CA ALA A 133 -8.48 12.33 3.13
C ALA A 133 -9.27 13.57 3.57
N ASN A 134 -10.47 13.78 3.03
CA ASN A 134 -11.36 14.86 3.48
C ASN A 134 -11.81 14.67 4.93
N LEU A 135 -12.10 13.44 5.38
CA LEU A 135 -12.40 13.18 6.79
C LEU A 135 -11.21 13.51 7.70
N LEU A 136 -9.98 13.20 7.28
CA LEU A 136 -8.76 13.53 8.03
C LEU A 136 -8.51 15.04 8.14
N LEU A 137 -9.02 15.83 7.18
CA LEU A 137 -8.94 17.28 7.18
C LEU A 137 -10.16 17.95 7.83
N ASP A 138 -11.04 17.18 8.46
CA ASP A 138 -12.29 17.65 9.06
C ASP A 138 -13.22 18.35 8.06
N GLN A 139 -13.33 17.77 6.84
CA GLN A 139 -14.15 18.28 5.74
C GLN A 139 -15.27 17.28 5.36
N PRO A 140 -16.27 17.08 6.24
CA PRO A 140 -17.29 16.04 6.05
C PRO A 140 -18.14 16.25 4.78
N PHE A 141 -18.46 17.50 4.43
CA PHE A 141 -19.20 17.81 3.20
C PHE A 141 -18.52 17.25 1.94
N TRP A 142 -17.20 17.43 1.83
CA TRP A 142 -16.44 16.93 0.69
C TRP A 142 -16.28 15.41 0.73
N ALA A 143 -16.12 14.83 1.92
CA ALA A 143 -16.08 13.38 2.08
C ALA A 143 -17.39 12.72 1.62
N GLU A 144 -18.53 13.28 1.99
CA GLU A 144 -19.86 12.83 1.59
C GLU A 144 -20.03 12.88 0.07
N ARG A 145 -19.64 14.01 -0.54
CA ARG A 145 -19.73 14.19 -1.98
C ARG A 145 -18.89 13.18 -2.74
N SER A 146 -17.63 12.99 -2.34
CA SER A 146 -16.73 12.03 -3.02
C SER A 146 -17.23 10.58 -2.83
N LEU A 147 -17.78 10.24 -1.67
CA LEU A 147 -18.37 8.93 -1.42
C LEU A 147 -19.65 8.69 -2.24
N ALA A 148 -20.53 9.69 -2.31
CA ALA A 148 -21.73 9.62 -3.14
C ALA A 148 -21.37 9.42 -4.63
N GLU A 149 -20.37 10.16 -5.14
CA GLU A 149 -19.86 9.94 -6.50
C GLU A 149 -19.32 8.50 -6.65
N ALA A 150 -18.55 8.00 -5.68
CA ALA A 150 -17.99 6.65 -5.72
C ALA A 150 -19.08 5.57 -5.82
N MET A 151 -20.19 5.73 -5.10
CA MET A 151 -21.30 4.78 -5.09
C MET A 151 -22.06 4.71 -6.43
N THR A 152 -22.05 5.79 -7.21
CA THR A 152 -22.68 5.81 -8.55
C THR A 152 -21.88 5.05 -9.62
N LEU A 153 -20.61 4.73 -9.35
CA LEU A 153 -19.75 3.98 -10.27
C LEU A 153 -20.08 2.49 -10.21
N ARG A 154 -20.03 1.80 -11.36
CA ARG A 154 -20.33 0.35 -11.45
C ARG A 154 -19.45 -0.45 -10.50
N GLY A 155 -20.09 -1.13 -9.54
CA GLY A 155 -19.41 -1.92 -8.51
C GLY A 155 -19.05 -1.14 -7.25
N GLY A 156 -19.22 0.19 -7.23
CA GLY A 156 -18.86 1.05 -6.10
C GLY A 156 -19.57 0.69 -4.79
N ALA A 157 -20.87 0.39 -4.82
CA ALA A 157 -21.61 -0.06 -3.62
C ALA A 157 -21.10 -1.40 -3.04
N ARG A 158 -20.45 -2.24 -3.86
CA ARG A 158 -19.85 -3.52 -3.44
C ARG A 158 -18.38 -3.38 -3.04
N ASP A 159 -17.75 -2.26 -3.40
CA ASP A 159 -16.35 -1.99 -3.12
C ASP A 159 -16.12 -1.87 -1.60
N GLU A 160 -15.11 -2.57 -1.10
CA GLU A 160 -14.79 -2.61 0.33
C GLU A 160 -14.22 -1.29 0.85
N ASP A 161 -13.47 -0.55 0.03
CA ASP A 161 -12.92 0.75 0.42
C ASP A 161 -14.06 1.77 0.55
N VAL A 162 -15.00 1.78 -0.40
CA VAL A 162 -16.20 2.63 -0.36
C VAL A 162 -17.00 2.34 0.91
N ARG A 163 -17.26 1.05 1.21
CA ARG A 163 -17.96 0.66 2.44
C ARG A 163 -17.19 1.04 3.71
N ALA A 164 -15.87 0.85 3.73
CA ALA A 164 -15.04 1.16 4.89
C ALA A 164 -15.02 2.66 5.18
N VAL A 165 -14.99 3.51 4.15
CA VAL A 165 -15.03 4.97 4.32
C VAL A 165 -16.43 5.44 4.68
N GLY A 166 -17.48 4.85 4.09
CA GLY A 166 -18.87 5.11 4.49
C GLY A 166 -19.13 4.84 5.97
N ALA A 167 -18.57 3.75 6.50
CA ALA A 167 -18.70 3.45 7.92
C ALA A 167 -18.00 4.49 8.82
N ARG A 168 -16.88 5.06 8.39
CA ARG A 168 -16.17 6.12 9.15
C ARG A 168 -16.90 7.44 9.10
N LEU A 169 -17.47 7.77 7.94
CA LEU A 169 -18.32 8.94 7.80
C LEU A 169 -19.53 8.83 8.73
N ALA A 170 -20.16 7.65 8.83
CA ALA A 170 -21.23 7.39 9.79
C ALA A 170 -20.77 7.63 11.24
N TRP A 171 -19.58 7.12 11.60
CA TRP A 171 -18.98 7.38 12.90
C TRP A 171 -18.76 8.87 13.18
N VAL A 172 -18.18 9.62 12.23
CA VAL A 172 -17.93 11.07 12.37
C VAL A 172 -19.24 11.84 12.54
N ARG A 173 -20.35 11.35 11.97
CA ARG A 173 -21.70 11.90 12.15
C ARG A 173 -22.36 11.51 13.48
N GLY A 174 -21.68 10.76 14.34
CA GLY A 174 -22.21 10.28 15.62
C GLY A 174 -23.06 9.01 15.51
N ASP A 175 -23.16 8.40 14.33
CA ASP A 175 -23.88 7.13 14.15
C ASP A 175 -22.94 5.93 14.36
N ALA A 176 -22.64 5.68 15.63
CA ALA A 176 -21.80 4.55 16.04
C ALA A 176 -22.40 3.19 15.69
N ALA A 177 -23.74 3.09 15.63
CA ALA A 177 -24.43 1.84 15.29
C ALA A 177 -24.22 1.45 13.83
N ALA A 178 -24.46 2.36 12.90
CA ALA A 178 -24.25 2.12 11.48
C ALA A 178 -22.76 1.88 11.16
N ALA A 179 -21.85 2.59 11.84
CA ALA A 179 -20.42 2.37 11.73
C ALA A 179 -20.02 0.95 12.18
N ALA A 180 -20.49 0.51 13.34
CA ALA A 180 -20.20 -0.81 13.88
C ALA A 180 -20.77 -1.94 13.01
N GLU A 181 -22.00 -1.79 12.50
CA GLU A 181 -22.61 -2.75 11.59
C GLU A 181 -21.79 -2.92 10.31
N SER A 182 -21.47 -1.81 9.66
CA SER A 182 -20.74 -1.80 8.38
C SER A 182 -19.32 -2.34 8.52
N LEU A 183 -18.57 -1.89 9.54
CA LEU A 183 -17.22 -2.40 9.79
C LEU A 183 -17.25 -3.86 10.23
N GLY A 184 -18.24 -4.26 11.04
CA GLY A 184 -18.45 -5.66 11.44
C GLY A 184 -18.67 -6.57 10.23
N ALA A 185 -19.53 -6.15 9.28
CA ALA A 185 -19.75 -6.88 8.03
C ALA A 185 -18.45 -7.03 7.22
N LEU A 186 -17.65 -5.96 7.09
CA LEU A 186 -16.36 -6.00 6.40
C LEU A 186 -15.37 -6.96 7.06
N THR A 187 -15.32 -7.02 8.39
CA THR A 187 -14.42 -7.96 9.09
C THR A 187 -14.79 -9.43 8.88
N ARG A 188 -16.07 -9.74 8.60
CA ARG A 188 -16.56 -11.09 8.32
C ARG A 188 -16.43 -11.50 6.85
N ALA A 189 -16.50 -10.53 5.93
CA ALA A 189 -16.57 -10.80 4.49
C ALA A 189 -15.35 -11.55 3.92
N GLY A 190 -14.19 -11.48 4.57
CA GLY A 190 -13.00 -12.30 4.23
C GLY A 190 -12.40 -12.05 2.84
N SER A 191 -13.08 -11.33 1.96
CA SER A 191 -12.70 -11.07 0.59
C SER A 191 -11.69 -9.93 0.49
N PHE A 192 -10.77 -10.07 -0.47
CA PHE A 192 -9.66 -9.18 -0.84
C PHE A 192 -8.50 -9.00 0.19
N PRO A 193 -7.23 -8.96 -0.27
CA PRO A 193 -6.09 -8.76 0.62
C PRO A 193 -6.02 -7.27 1.00
N LEU A 194 -6.91 -6.84 1.88
CA LEU A 194 -6.63 -5.72 2.76
C LEU A 194 -5.31 -6.07 3.46
N THR A 195 -4.30 -5.21 3.29
CA THR A 195 -3.02 -5.40 3.98
C THR A 195 -3.27 -5.48 5.48
N ALA A 196 -2.35 -6.09 6.23
CA ALA A 196 -2.47 -6.21 7.68
C ALA A 196 -2.79 -4.86 8.35
N VAL A 197 -2.25 -3.76 7.81
CA VAL A 197 -2.51 -2.39 8.26
C VAL A 197 -3.94 -1.95 7.97
N THR A 198 -4.46 -2.13 6.75
CA THR A 198 -5.85 -1.75 6.42
C THR A 198 -6.86 -2.53 7.25
N ARG A 199 -6.60 -3.81 7.51
CA ARG A 199 -7.43 -4.62 8.42
C ARG A 199 -7.34 -4.13 9.87
N ALA A 200 -6.13 -3.86 10.37
CA ALA A 200 -5.94 -3.33 11.72
C ALA A 200 -6.66 -1.99 11.90
N ARG A 201 -6.64 -1.12 10.89
CA ARG A 201 -7.41 0.13 10.87
C ARG A 201 -8.90 -0.12 11.01
N ASN A 202 -9.50 -0.97 10.18
CA ASN A 202 -10.94 -1.26 10.26
C ASN A 202 -11.33 -1.86 11.62
N LEU A 203 -10.48 -2.73 12.18
CA LEU A 203 -10.68 -3.32 13.51
C LEU A 203 -10.58 -2.28 14.64
N ALA A 204 -9.65 -1.32 14.55
CA ALA A 204 -9.50 -0.25 15.53
C ALA A 204 -10.75 0.65 15.55
N TRP A 205 -11.22 1.07 14.39
CA TRP A 205 -12.45 1.88 14.26
C TRP A 205 -13.70 1.11 14.71
N LEU A 206 -13.80 -0.19 14.41
CA LEU A 206 -14.87 -1.03 14.91
C LEU A 206 -14.85 -1.10 16.45
N ALA A 207 -13.66 -1.22 17.04
CA ALA A 207 -13.53 -1.21 18.49
C ALA A 207 -14.00 0.12 19.11
N ASP A 208 -13.70 1.26 18.50
CA ASP A 208 -14.19 2.58 18.92
C ASP A 208 -15.72 2.68 18.85
N ALA A 209 -16.29 2.21 17.72
CA ALA A 209 -17.73 2.17 17.52
C ALA A 209 -18.44 1.32 18.58
N LEU A 210 -17.95 0.11 18.83
CA LEU A 210 -18.51 -0.79 19.84
C LEU A 210 -18.39 -0.24 21.26
N ALA A 211 -17.25 0.37 21.60
CA ALA A 211 -17.06 0.98 22.92
C ALA A 211 -18.07 2.09 23.19
N SER A 212 -18.39 2.92 22.18
CA SER A 212 -19.37 4.01 22.31
C SER A 212 -20.81 3.53 22.40
N LEU A 213 -21.09 2.31 21.95
CA LEU A 213 -22.37 1.63 22.14
C LEU A 213 -22.45 0.87 23.49
N GLY A 214 -21.46 1.03 24.37
CA GLY A 214 -21.38 0.32 25.65
C GLY A 214 -20.89 -1.13 25.56
N ARG A 215 -20.53 -1.63 24.37
CA ARG A 215 -20.04 -2.99 24.12
C ARG A 215 -18.52 -3.07 24.29
N ARG A 216 -18.05 -2.69 25.49
CA ARG A 216 -16.62 -2.48 25.78
C ARG A 216 -15.78 -3.73 25.63
N ASP A 217 -16.26 -4.88 26.10
CA ASP A 217 -15.51 -6.14 26.03
C ASP A 217 -15.30 -6.62 24.59
N GLU A 218 -16.34 -6.51 23.77
CA GLU A 218 -16.26 -6.82 22.34
C GLU A 218 -15.31 -5.85 21.63
N GLY A 219 -15.43 -4.54 21.93
CA GLY A 219 -14.52 -3.53 21.44
C GLY A 219 -13.06 -3.84 21.79
N ALA A 220 -12.79 -4.22 23.05
CA ALA A 220 -11.46 -4.59 23.52
C ALA A 220 -10.89 -5.81 22.77
N ALA A 221 -11.72 -6.82 22.48
CA ALA A 221 -11.31 -7.98 21.69
C ALA A 221 -10.88 -7.60 20.26
N PHE A 222 -11.63 -6.71 19.61
CA PHE A 222 -11.28 -6.20 18.28
C PHE A 222 -10.04 -5.30 18.30
N ALA A 223 -9.88 -4.44 19.32
CA ALA A 223 -8.68 -3.62 19.51
C ALA A 223 -7.44 -4.49 19.71
N ALA A 224 -7.52 -5.54 20.55
CA ALA A 224 -6.43 -6.48 20.74
C ALA A 224 -6.06 -7.22 19.44
N ARG A 225 -7.06 -7.57 18.61
CA ARG A 225 -6.82 -8.16 17.28
C ARG A 225 -6.12 -7.18 16.34
N ALA A 226 -6.51 -5.91 16.32
CA ALA A 226 -5.85 -4.87 15.54
C ALA A 226 -4.38 -4.69 15.96
N ALA A 227 -4.11 -4.63 17.26
CA ALA A 227 -2.78 -4.51 17.84
C ALA A 227 -1.88 -5.71 17.46
N ARG A 228 -2.41 -6.94 17.51
CA ARG A 228 -1.65 -8.13 17.07
C ARG A 228 -1.40 -8.17 15.56
N LEU A 229 -2.35 -7.68 14.76
CA LEU A 229 -2.29 -7.78 13.31
C LEU A 229 -1.24 -6.84 12.69
N ALA A 230 -1.09 -5.63 13.24
CA ALA A 230 -0.12 -4.65 12.74
C ALA A 230 0.53 -3.86 13.89
N PRO A 231 1.27 -4.53 14.81
CA PRO A 231 1.71 -3.98 16.11
C PRO A 231 2.56 -2.71 16.02
N ARG A 232 3.24 -2.53 14.90
CA ARG A 232 4.14 -1.40 14.66
C ARG A 232 3.57 -0.38 13.66
N SER A 233 2.34 -0.55 13.20
CA SER A 233 1.62 0.48 12.45
C SER A 233 1.06 1.54 13.40
N TYR A 234 0.68 2.70 12.86
CA TYR A 234 -0.10 3.69 13.63
C TYR A 234 -1.35 3.06 14.26
N TRP A 235 -2.11 2.28 13.48
CA TRP A 235 -3.38 1.70 13.90
C TRP A 235 -3.23 0.59 14.95
N GLY A 236 -2.19 -0.23 14.85
CA GLY A 236 -1.91 -1.24 15.88
C GLY A 236 -1.46 -0.62 17.20
N ARG A 237 -0.64 0.45 17.15
CA ARG A 237 -0.27 1.20 18.36
C ARG A 237 -1.47 1.94 18.96
N ALA A 238 -2.31 2.56 18.13
CA ALA A 238 -3.51 3.24 18.59
C ALA A 238 -4.48 2.26 19.28
N ALA A 239 -4.64 1.05 18.74
CA ALA A 239 -5.49 0.01 19.31
C ALA A 239 -4.91 -0.62 20.60
N ALA A 240 -3.61 -0.52 20.83
CA ALA A 240 -2.96 -1.04 22.04
C ALA A 240 -3.02 -0.07 23.25
N ARG A 241 -3.49 1.17 23.06
CA ARG A 241 -3.61 2.14 24.15
C ARG A 241 -4.78 1.77 25.07
N PRO A 242 -4.63 1.93 26.40
CA PRO A 242 -5.76 1.79 27.32
C PRO A 242 -6.89 2.74 26.94
N ARG A 243 -8.15 2.27 27.05
CA ARG A 243 -9.37 3.01 26.74
C ARG A 243 -10.28 3.05 27.96
#